data_AF-A0A9X4EFT0-F1
#
_entry.id   AF-A0A9X4EFT0-F1
#
_cell.length_a   1.000
_cell.length_b   1.000
_cell.length_c   1.000
_cell.angle_alpha   90.00
_cell.angle_beta   90.00
_cell.angle_gamma   90.00
#
_symmetry.space_group_name_H-M   'P 1'
#
loop_
_entity.id
_entity.type
_entity.pdbx_description
1 polymer ?
#
loop_
_entity_poly.entity_id
_entity_poly.type
_entity_poly.pdbx_seq_one_letter_code
_entity_poly.pdbx_strand_id
1 'polypeptide(L)'
;MDAVTAKSDHVPEFGPGEHLLVWALRRMVQGKDYGPLVGREFADTCGEDGREVLATLHTFLLALIHTCRRELAIGHPGCPSLTADERQVLMLVAAAQNGKEAQFDAQLRWLALENDRPTLAMTARALAGALRVNSLTLVPPAAQLPTTCEREALSA
;
A
#
# COMPACT_ATOMS: atom_id res chain seq x y z
N MET A 1 30.75 28.38 10.29
CA MET A 1 29.57 29.11 9.80
C MET A 1 29.73 29.14 8.29
N ASP A 2 29.04 28.34 7.49
CA ASP A 2 27.75 27.69 7.67
C ASP A 2 27.72 26.34 6.95
N ALA A 3 27.24 25.31 7.66
CA ALA A 3 26.95 24.02 7.05
C ALA A 3 25.63 24.14 6.28
N VAL A 4 25.72 23.99 4.97
CA VAL A 4 24.58 23.73 4.09
C VAL A 4 23.93 22.43 4.57
N THR A 5 22.84 22.55 5.33
CA THR A 5 21.94 21.43 5.57
C THR A 5 21.16 21.22 4.27
N ALA A 6 21.74 20.43 3.37
CA ALA A 6 21.00 19.86 2.27
C ALA A 6 19.85 19.05 2.88
N LYS A 7 18.65 19.63 2.87
CA LYS A 7 17.42 18.93 3.13
C LYS A 7 17.28 17.95 1.97
N SER A 8 17.75 16.73 2.17
CA SER A 8 17.47 15.62 1.28
C SER A 8 15.96 15.37 1.38
N ASP A 9 15.18 16.13 0.61
CA ASP A 9 13.83 15.76 0.21
C ASP A 9 13.99 14.46 -0.58
N HIS A 10 14.04 13.34 0.14
CA HIS A 10 13.77 12.03 -0.43
C HIS A 10 12.31 12.07 -0.86
N VAL A 11 12.07 12.61 -2.06
CA VAL A 11 10.86 12.32 -2.81
C VAL A 11 10.91 10.81 -2.96
N PRO A 12 10.04 10.07 -2.27
CA PRO A 12 10.11 8.65 -2.40
C PRO A 12 9.81 8.30 -3.86
N GLU A 13 10.62 7.40 -4.45
CA GLU A 13 10.44 6.84 -5.79
C GLU A 13 9.15 5.99 -5.86
N PHE A 14 8.01 6.62 -5.65
CA PHE A 14 6.68 6.03 -5.78
C PHE A 14 6.03 6.58 -7.03
N GLY A 15 5.44 5.69 -7.83
CA GLY A 15 4.51 6.11 -8.84
C GLY A 15 3.22 6.66 -8.20
N PRO A 16 2.38 7.32 -9.01
CA PRO A 16 1.10 7.85 -8.54
C PRO A 16 0.20 6.78 -7.91
N GLY A 17 0.25 5.53 -8.40
CA GLY A 17 -0.55 4.42 -7.90
C GLY A 17 -0.13 3.95 -6.51
N GLU A 18 1.17 3.78 -6.26
CA GLU A 18 1.69 3.42 -4.94
C GLU A 18 1.39 4.51 -3.92
N HIS A 19 1.56 5.78 -4.31
CA HIS A 19 1.26 6.91 -3.45
C HIS A 19 -0.21 6.91 -3.05
N LEU A 20 -1.13 6.78 -4.01
CA LEU A 20 -2.57 6.75 -3.75
C LEU A 20 -2.94 5.61 -2.79
N LEU A 21 -2.42 4.40 -3.01
CA LEU A 21 -2.72 3.24 -2.16
C LEU A 21 -2.20 3.38 -0.74
N VAL A 22 -0.95 3.82 -0.56
CA VAL A 22 -0.33 3.99 0.76
C VAL A 22 -1.03 5.10 1.52
N TRP A 23 -1.28 6.22 0.85
CA TRP A 23 -1.99 7.34 1.42
C TRP A 23 -3.40 6.93 1.87
N ALA A 24 -4.13 6.19 1.04
CA ALA A 24 -5.47 5.70 1.34
C ALA A 24 -5.45 4.70 2.52
N LEU A 25 -4.54 3.73 2.48
CA LEU A 25 -4.35 2.73 3.54
C LEU A 25 -4.11 3.40 4.90
N ARG A 26 -3.13 4.31 4.98
CA ARG A 26 -2.78 5.01 6.22
C ARG A 26 -3.95 5.83 6.76
N ARG A 27 -4.71 6.49 5.89
CA ARG A 27 -5.90 7.25 6.31
C ARG A 27 -7.04 6.36 6.79
N MET A 28 -7.30 5.26 6.12
CA MET A 28 -8.37 4.33 6.50
C MET A 28 -8.08 3.67 7.86
N VAL A 29 -6.83 3.29 8.13
CA VAL A 29 -6.44 2.69 9.42
C VAL A 29 -6.54 3.68 10.59
N GLN A 30 -6.36 4.99 10.36
CA GLN A 30 -6.50 5.99 11.42
C GLN A 30 -7.94 6.37 11.78
N GLY A 31 -8.95 5.88 11.03
CA GLY A 31 -10.34 5.81 11.50
C GLY A 31 -11.09 7.13 11.75
N LYS A 32 -10.61 8.29 11.30
CA LYS A 32 -11.29 9.59 11.52
C LYS A 32 -11.78 10.21 10.22
N ASP A 33 -13.08 10.14 9.91
CA ASP A 33 -13.79 10.97 8.91
C ASP A 33 -13.09 11.25 7.55
N TYR A 34 -12.20 10.37 7.10
CA TYR A 34 -11.47 10.56 5.84
C TYR A 34 -12.21 10.01 4.63
N GLY A 35 -13.36 9.34 4.83
CA GLY A 35 -14.16 8.74 3.75
C GLY A 35 -14.45 9.68 2.57
N PRO A 36 -14.95 10.91 2.81
CA PRO A 36 -15.20 11.86 1.72
C PRO A 36 -13.92 12.32 1.01
N LEU A 37 -12.82 12.47 1.74
CA LEU A 37 -11.56 12.98 1.20
C LEU A 37 -10.85 11.89 0.38
N VAL A 38 -10.84 10.65 0.87
CA VAL A 38 -10.38 9.50 0.09
C VAL A 38 -11.27 9.30 -1.13
N GLY A 39 -12.60 9.35 -0.97
CA GLY A 39 -13.54 9.28 -2.09
C GLY A 39 -13.26 10.31 -3.18
N ARG A 40 -12.97 11.55 -2.79
CA ARG A 40 -12.61 12.62 -3.72
C ARG A 40 -11.29 12.34 -4.42
N GLU A 41 -10.25 11.92 -3.71
CA GLU A 41 -8.94 11.64 -4.32
C GLU A 41 -9.03 10.54 -5.40
N PHE A 42 -9.82 9.50 -5.12
CA PHE A 42 -10.06 8.43 -6.10
C PHE A 42 -10.89 8.94 -7.30
N ALA A 43 -11.86 9.81 -7.08
CA ALA A 43 -12.61 10.45 -8.18
C ALA A 43 -11.73 11.38 -9.01
N ASP A 44 -10.85 12.16 -8.37
CA ASP A 44 -9.92 13.07 -9.05
C ASP A 44 -8.86 12.29 -9.85
N THR A 45 -8.45 11.11 -9.37
CA THR A 45 -7.43 10.28 -10.04
C THR A 45 -7.99 9.34 -11.10
N CYS A 46 -9.13 8.69 -10.84
CA CYS A 46 -9.71 7.63 -11.69
C CYS A 46 -10.96 8.08 -12.45
N GLY A 47 -11.44 9.31 -12.24
CA GLY A 47 -12.66 9.81 -12.88
C GLY A 47 -13.91 9.02 -12.46
N GLU A 48 -14.71 8.60 -13.45
CA GLU A 48 -15.98 7.89 -13.25
C GLU A 48 -15.80 6.54 -12.52
N ASP A 49 -14.63 5.90 -12.69
CA ASP A 49 -14.31 4.61 -12.06
C ASP A 49 -13.86 4.76 -10.59
N GLY A 50 -13.63 5.97 -10.09
CA GLY A 50 -13.04 6.20 -8.77
C GLY A 50 -13.80 5.53 -7.63
N ARG A 51 -15.13 5.47 -7.72
CA ARG A 51 -15.96 4.75 -6.72
C ARG A 51 -15.70 3.25 -6.74
N GLU A 52 -15.56 2.65 -7.92
CA GLU A 52 -15.35 1.21 -8.09
C GLU A 52 -13.93 0.81 -7.65
N VAL A 53 -12.92 1.60 -8.02
CA VAL A 53 -11.54 1.39 -7.58
C VAL A 53 -11.45 1.49 -6.05
N LEU A 54 -12.10 2.49 -5.45
CA LEU A 54 -12.14 2.64 -3.99
C LEU A 54 -12.88 1.47 -3.31
N ALA A 55 -14.01 1.03 -3.86
CA ALA A 55 -14.73 -0.13 -3.33
C ALA A 55 -13.86 -1.39 -3.38
N THR A 56 -13.14 -1.60 -4.47
CA THR A 56 -12.21 -2.73 -4.64
C THR A 56 -11.06 -2.65 -3.62
N LEU A 57 -10.53 -1.45 -3.37
CA LEU A 57 -9.54 -1.24 -2.30
C LEU A 57 -10.12 -1.59 -0.93
N HIS A 58 -11.33 -1.13 -0.61
CA HIS A 58 -11.99 -1.47 0.66
C HIS A 58 -12.16 -2.98 0.83
N THR A 59 -12.63 -3.67 -0.21
CA THR A 59 -12.79 -5.13 -0.20
C THR A 59 -11.44 -5.84 0.00
N PHE A 60 -10.39 -5.36 -0.66
CA PHE A 60 -9.03 -5.87 -0.45
C PHE A 60 -8.54 -5.65 0.98
N LEU A 61 -8.72 -4.45 1.56
CA LEU A 61 -8.29 -4.16 2.92
C LEU A 61 -9.06 -4.96 3.96
N LEU A 62 -10.37 -5.16 3.77
CA LEU A 62 -11.17 -6.03 4.62
C LEU A 62 -10.65 -7.47 4.54
N ALA A 63 -10.41 -8.00 3.34
CA ALA A 63 -9.82 -9.32 3.19
C ALA A 63 -8.44 -9.38 3.87
N LEU A 64 -7.59 -8.39 3.67
CA LEU A 64 -6.27 -8.32 4.31
C LEU A 64 -6.38 -8.40 5.83
N ILE A 65 -7.21 -7.57 6.46
CA ILE A 65 -7.40 -7.56 7.92
C ILE A 65 -7.91 -8.92 8.44
N HIS A 66 -8.81 -9.59 7.72
CA HIS A 66 -9.39 -10.86 8.16
C HIS A 66 -8.48 -12.07 7.89
N THR A 67 -7.65 -12.01 6.85
CA THR A 67 -6.79 -13.12 6.42
C THR A 67 -5.37 -13.03 6.97
N CYS A 68 -4.98 -11.86 7.48
CA CYS A 68 -3.63 -11.59 7.94
C CYS A 68 -3.21 -12.52 9.08
N ARG A 69 -2.03 -13.13 8.95
CA ARG A 69 -1.48 -14.02 9.98
C ARG A 69 -0.88 -13.29 11.19
N ARG A 70 -0.74 -11.96 11.10
CA ARG A 70 -0.15 -11.08 12.11
C ARG A 70 -0.71 -9.66 11.98
N GLU A 71 -0.59 -8.86 13.02
CA GLU A 71 -0.83 -7.42 12.94
C GLU A 71 0.16 -6.77 11.98
N LEU A 72 -0.33 -5.94 11.07
CA LEU A 72 0.48 -5.18 10.12
C LEU A 72 0.84 -3.82 10.73
N ALA A 73 2.12 -3.47 10.70
CA ALA A 73 2.58 -2.14 11.06
C ALA A 73 2.33 -1.18 9.90
N ILE A 74 1.35 -0.30 10.05
CA ILE A 74 1.02 0.75 9.08
C ILE A 74 1.57 2.09 9.59
N GLY A 75 2.22 2.84 8.70
CA GLY A 75 2.78 4.15 9.02
C GLY A 75 1.69 5.19 9.29
N HIS A 76 2.06 6.28 9.97
CA HIS A 76 1.18 7.43 10.11
C HIS A 76 1.10 8.24 8.80
N PRO A 77 -0.06 8.88 8.50
CA PRO A 77 -0.17 9.84 7.41
C PRO A 77 0.93 10.91 7.52
N GLY A 78 1.64 11.16 6.42
CA GLY A 78 2.78 12.10 6.39
C GLY A 78 4.14 11.48 6.70
N CYS A 79 4.23 10.19 7.07
CA CYS A 79 5.53 9.51 7.14
C CYS A 79 6.16 9.42 5.74
N PRO A 80 7.41 9.89 5.54
CA PRO A 80 8.04 9.88 4.21
C PRO A 80 8.43 8.46 3.74
N SER A 81 8.57 7.51 4.68
CA SER A 81 9.08 6.16 4.41
C SER A 81 7.95 5.13 4.50
N LEU A 82 8.06 4.03 3.74
CA LEU A 82 7.19 2.86 3.87
C LEU A 82 7.62 1.96 5.01
N THR A 83 6.65 1.41 5.72
CA THR A 83 6.90 0.27 6.60
C THR A 83 7.20 -0.99 5.79
N ALA A 84 7.78 -2.00 6.43
CA ALA A 84 7.99 -3.29 5.79
C ALA A 84 6.66 -3.94 5.35
N ASP A 85 5.60 -3.83 6.16
CA ASP A 85 4.28 -4.38 5.84
C ASP A 85 3.63 -3.66 4.66
N GLU A 86 3.67 -2.33 4.63
CA GLU A 86 3.15 -1.55 3.50
C GLU A 86 3.85 -1.92 2.19
N ARG A 87 5.16 -2.14 2.24
CA ARG A 87 5.95 -2.59 1.09
C ARG A 87 5.51 -3.98 0.60
N GLN A 88 5.21 -4.91 1.51
CA GLN A 88 4.73 -6.24 1.14
C GLN A 88 3.34 -6.19 0.50
N VAL A 89 2.44 -5.34 1.02
CA VAL A 89 1.12 -5.10 0.43
C VAL A 89 1.24 -4.54 -0.99
N LEU A 90 2.09 -3.52 -1.19
CA LEU A 90 2.35 -2.97 -2.52
C LEU A 90 2.96 -4.00 -3.47
N MET A 91 3.92 -4.81 -3.00
CA MET A 91 4.53 -5.86 -3.81
C MET A 91 3.51 -6.94 -4.21
N LEU A 92 2.55 -7.28 -3.36
CA LEU A 92 1.47 -8.21 -3.70
C LEU A 92 0.65 -7.67 -4.88
N VAL A 93 0.20 -6.42 -4.80
CA VAL A 93 -0.62 -5.79 -5.85
C VAL A 93 0.21 -5.59 -7.13
N ALA A 94 1.46 -5.16 -7.02
CA ALA A 94 2.36 -5.01 -8.16
C ALA A 94 2.63 -6.36 -8.85
N ALA A 95 2.86 -7.44 -8.08
CA ALA A 95 3.07 -8.77 -8.64
C ALA A 95 1.82 -9.26 -9.39
N ALA A 96 0.62 -8.99 -8.85
CA ALA A 96 -0.64 -9.30 -9.52
C ALA A 96 -0.82 -8.51 -10.83
N GLN A 97 -0.46 -7.22 -10.87
CA GLN A 97 -0.53 -6.42 -12.10
C GLN A 97 0.43 -6.90 -13.19
N ASN A 98 1.63 -7.31 -12.78
CA ASN A 98 2.73 -7.69 -13.67
C ASN A 98 2.75 -9.18 -14.04
N GLY A 99 1.77 -9.98 -13.57
CA GLY A 99 1.72 -11.42 -13.84
C GLY A 99 2.89 -12.23 -13.24
N LYS A 100 3.50 -11.72 -12.16
CA LYS A 100 4.65 -12.35 -11.49
C LYS A 100 4.18 -13.39 -10.47
N GLU A 101 3.61 -14.50 -10.92
CA GLU A 101 2.93 -15.48 -10.05
C GLU A 101 3.82 -16.02 -8.90
N ALA A 102 5.09 -16.31 -9.16
CA ALA A 102 6.00 -16.78 -8.09
C ALA A 102 6.21 -15.74 -6.98
N GLN A 103 6.29 -14.45 -7.35
CA GLN A 103 6.35 -13.35 -6.39
C GLN A 103 4.99 -13.15 -5.72
N PHE A 104 3.90 -13.23 -6.47
CA PHE A 104 2.56 -13.10 -5.91
C PHE A 104 2.29 -14.16 -4.81
N ASP A 105 2.63 -15.42 -5.08
CA ASP A 105 2.49 -16.52 -4.13
C ASP A 105 3.37 -16.38 -2.89
N ALA A 106 4.61 -15.92 -3.06
CA ALA A 106 5.51 -15.67 -1.94
C ALA A 106 4.95 -14.59 -0.99
N GLN A 107 4.41 -13.51 -1.56
CA GLN A 107 3.82 -12.40 -0.82
C GLN A 107 2.53 -12.82 -0.11
N LEU A 108 1.68 -13.63 -0.76
CA LEU A 108 0.50 -14.22 -0.13
C LEU A 108 0.84 -15.08 1.08
N ARG A 109 1.86 -15.95 0.96
CA ARG A 109 2.33 -16.81 2.07
C ARG A 109 2.88 -16.01 3.24
N TRP A 110 3.46 -14.84 2.96
CA TRP A 110 3.98 -13.94 3.97
C TRP A 110 2.83 -13.20 4.70
N LEU A 111 1.81 -12.75 3.97
CA LEU A 111 0.72 -11.93 4.52
C LEU A 111 -0.39 -12.75 5.20
N ALA A 112 -0.80 -13.87 4.62
CA ALA A 112 -2.04 -14.56 5.00
C ALA A 112 -1.84 -15.99 5.53
N LEU A 113 -2.79 -16.42 6.36
CA LEU A 113 -2.96 -17.82 6.77
C LEU A 113 -3.30 -18.71 5.57
N GLU A 114 -2.88 -19.97 5.60
CA GLU A 114 -2.99 -20.88 4.45
C GLU A 114 -4.41 -21.02 3.89
N ASN A 115 -5.39 -21.21 4.77
CA ASN A 115 -6.79 -21.38 4.39
C ASN A 115 -7.41 -20.12 3.77
N ASP A 116 -6.83 -18.95 4.07
CA ASP A 116 -7.38 -17.65 3.70
C ASP A 116 -6.65 -17.00 2.51
N ARG A 117 -5.55 -17.62 2.04
CA ARG A 117 -4.80 -17.16 0.85
C ARG A 117 -5.68 -17.00 -0.40
N PRO A 118 -6.65 -17.90 -0.72
CA PRO A 118 -7.49 -17.72 -1.90
C PRO A 118 -8.31 -16.44 -1.86
N THR A 119 -8.87 -16.09 -0.70
CA THR A 119 -9.67 -14.87 -0.49
C THR A 119 -8.81 -13.63 -0.73
N LEU A 120 -7.62 -13.57 -0.11
CA LEU A 120 -6.71 -12.44 -0.32
C LEU A 120 -6.21 -12.37 -1.78
N ALA A 121 -5.96 -13.52 -2.41
CA ALA A 121 -5.51 -13.58 -3.79
C ALA A 121 -6.56 -13.01 -4.76
N MET A 122 -7.83 -13.35 -4.58
CA MET A 122 -8.93 -12.87 -5.41
C MET A 122 -9.06 -11.34 -5.31
N THR A 123 -9.07 -10.79 -4.10
CA THR A 123 -9.24 -9.35 -3.89
C THR A 123 -8.02 -8.56 -4.33
N ALA A 124 -6.79 -9.09 -4.15
CA ALA A 124 -5.57 -8.48 -4.65
C ALA A 124 -5.55 -8.41 -6.18
N ARG A 125 -5.97 -9.48 -6.87
CA ARG A 125 -6.07 -9.51 -8.34
C ARG A 125 -7.16 -8.56 -8.85
N ALA A 126 -8.31 -8.48 -8.17
CA ALA A 126 -9.36 -7.53 -8.50
C ALA A 126 -8.85 -6.08 -8.40
N LEU A 127 -8.17 -5.74 -7.30
CA LEU A 127 -7.57 -4.41 -7.10
C LEU A 127 -6.52 -4.09 -8.16
N ALA A 128 -5.62 -5.04 -8.43
CA ALA A 128 -4.61 -4.91 -9.48
C ALA A 128 -5.24 -4.63 -10.85
N GLY A 129 -6.34 -5.33 -11.18
CA GLY A 129 -7.12 -5.11 -12.40
C GLY A 129 -7.72 -3.71 -12.47
N ALA A 130 -8.43 -3.29 -11.41
CA ALA A 130 -9.07 -1.98 -11.33
C ALA A 130 -8.07 -0.82 -11.50
N LEU A 131 -6.92 -0.93 -10.84
CA LEU A 131 -5.81 0.04 -10.96
C LEU A 131 -5.23 0.07 -12.38
N ARG A 132 -5.05 -1.11 -13.01
CA ARG A 132 -4.49 -1.20 -14.37
C ARG A 132 -5.42 -0.57 -15.41
N VAL A 133 -6.73 -0.77 -15.29
CA VAL A 133 -7.72 -0.12 -16.17
C VAL A 133 -7.62 1.41 -16.07
N ASN A 134 -7.32 1.92 -14.87
CA ASN A 134 -7.16 3.34 -14.57
C ASN A 134 -5.72 3.86 -14.79
N SER A 135 -4.87 3.13 -15.53
CA SER A 135 -3.46 3.50 -15.79
C SER A 135 -2.60 3.72 -14.54
N LEU A 136 -3.04 3.20 -13.39
CA LEU A 136 -2.30 3.21 -12.13
C LEU A 136 -1.46 1.93 -12.06
N THR A 137 -0.28 1.99 -12.66
CA THR A 137 0.69 0.89 -12.63
C THR A 137 1.57 1.00 -11.40
N LEU A 138 1.68 -0.09 -10.65
CA LEU A 138 2.64 -0.21 -9.58
C LEU A 138 3.94 -0.79 -10.14
N VAL A 139 5.02 -0.04 -9.93
CA VAL A 139 6.37 -0.55 -10.05
C VAL A 139 6.66 -1.32 -8.76
N PRO A 140 7.04 -2.61 -8.84
CA PRO A 140 7.52 -3.32 -7.67
C PRO A 140 8.66 -2.48 -7.09
N PRO A 141 8.57 -1.99 -5.84
CA PRO A 141 9.63 -1.19 -5.29
C PRO A 141 10.91 -2.01 -5.41
N ALA A 142 11.88 -1.51 -6.18
CA ALA A 142 13.22 -2.07 -6.17
C ALA A 142 13.61 -2.19 -4.70
N ALA A 143 14.26 -3.28 -4.31
CA ALA A 143 14.55 -3.61 -2.92
C ALA A 143 15.28 -2.46 -2.21
N GLN A 144 14.53 -1.47 -1.75
CA GLN A 144 15.06 -0.37 -0.98
C GLN A 144 15.31 -1.01 0.38
N LEU A 145 16.60 -1.18 0.65
CA LEU A 145 17.11 -1.51 1.97
C LEU A 145 16.35 -0.67 3.00
N PRO A 146 15.99 -1.25 4.15
CA PRO A 146 15.29 -0.52 5.19
C PRO A 146 16.12 0.70 5.56
N THR A 147 15.68 1.89 5.15
CA THR A 147 16.09 3.13 5.81
C THR A 147 15.38 3.11 7.14
N THR A 148 16.08 2.52 8.11
CA THR A 148 15.84 2.50 9.54
C THR A 148 14.82 3.54 10.00
N CYS A 149 13.55 3.11 10.07
CA CYS A 149 12.65 3.52 11.15
C CYS A 149 12.80 2.50 12.29
N GLU A 150 14.03 2.07 12.58
CA GLU A 150 14.33 1.24 13.73
C GLU A 150 14.27 2.12 14.97
N ARG A 151 13.23 1.89 15.78
CA ARG A 151 13.18 2.19 17.21
C ARG A 151 13.78 3.55 17.59
N GLU A 152 12.97 4.62 17.52
CA GLU A 152 13.15 5.65 18.55
C GLU A 152 12.85 5.01 19.90
N ALA A 153 13.93 4.82 20.65
CA ALA A 153 13.96 4.30 21.98
C ALA A 153 13.06 5.14 22.90
N LEU A 154 11.95 4.55 23.33
CA LEU A 154 11.33 4.94 24.60
C LEU A 154 12.20 4.39 25.73
N SER A 155 13.27 5.13 26.04
CA SER A 155 13.80 5.20 27.39
C SER A 155 13.23 6.46 28.05
N ALA A 156 12.33 6.25 29.00
CA ALA A 156 12.07 7.16 30.11
C ALA A 156 11.72 6.29 31.33
#